data_AF-A0A969HLG0-F1
#
_entry.id   AF-A0A969HLG0-F1
#
_cell.length_a   1.000
_cell.length_b   1.000
_cell.length_c   1.000
_cell.angle_alpha   90.00
_cell.angle_beta   90.00
_cell.angle_gamma   90.00
#
_symmetry.space_group_name_H-M   'P 1'
#
loop_
_entity.id
_entity.type
_entity.pdbx_description
1 polymer ?
#
loop_
_entity_poly.entity_id
_entity_poly.type
_entity_poly.pdbx_seq_one_letter_code
_entity_poly.pdbx_strand_id
1 'polypeptide(L)'
;MNSRTRMTPGKFFRAFSIGWKVGGIFRISTAKIRELEGKVIELNGYMYPFETASTHTHFALSYLPVSACFFCGGAGPETVVEIKSVKPIKYSDKKIHVRGKLKLNRSFSSSLFYTLEEAEQF
;
A
#
# COMPACT_ATOMS: atom_id res chain seq x y z
N MET A 1 -11.07 -32.02 24.09
CA MET A 1 -11.68 -31.74 22.76
C MET A 1 -12.06 -30.27 22.67
N ASN A 2 -11.56 -29.60 21.63
CA ASN A 2 -11.96 -28.34 20.97
C ASN A 2 -12.05 -27.03 21.80
N SER A 3 -11.03 -26.17 21.81
CA SER A 3 -10.71 -25.11 20.82
C SER A 3 -11.66 -23.90 20.82
N ARG A 4 -11.14 -22.80 21.38
CA ARG A 4 -11.33 -21.39 21.00
C ARG A 4 -12.15 -21.16 19.72
N THR A 5 -13.29 -20.48 19.84
CA THR A 5 -13.97 -19.84 18.70
C THR A 5 -14.15 -18.35 18.95
N ARG A 6 -13.24 -17.60 18.31
CA ARG A 6 -13.47 -16.34 17.58
C ARG A 6 -14.17 -15.20 18.32
N MET A 7 -13.34 -14.32 18.90
CA MET A 7 -13.60 -12.87 18.82
C MET A 7 -13.69 -12.48 17.34
N THR A 8 -14.80 -11.87 16.95
CA THR A 8 -14.99 -11.24 15.64
C THR A 8 -14.63 -9.76 15.75
N PRO A 9 -13.52 -9.28 15.14
CA PRO A 9 -13.28 -7.85 15.06
C PRO A 9 -14.00 -7.32 13.80
N GLY A 10 -15.32 -7.17 13.90
CA GLY A 10 -16.18 -6.65 12.82
C GLY A 10 -16.74 -5.26 13.08
N LYS A 11 -16.18 -4.49 14.01
CA LYS A 11 -16.73 -3.19 14.44
C LYS A 11 -15.64 -2.13 14.60
N PHE A 12 -14.99 -1.75 13.51
CA PHE A 12 -14.17 -0.53 13.48
C PHE A 12 -14.10 0.09 12.07
N PHE A 13 -15.25 0.26 11.42
CA PHE A 13 -15.31 1.05 10.18
C PHE A 13 -16.50 1.99 10.21
N ARG A 14 -16.34 3.10 10.94
CA ARG A 14 -17.03 4.34 10.55
C ARG A 14 -16.26 4.88 9.35
N ALA A 15 -16.68 4.45 8.16
CA ALA A 15 -16.26 5.06 6.91
C ALA A 15 -16.67 6.53 6.94
N PHE A 16 -15.70 7.41 7.13
CA PHE A 16 -15.90 8.84 6.92
C PHE A 16 -15.95 9.03 5.39
N SER A 17 -17.16 9.11 4.85
CA SER A 17 -17.41 9.44 3.45
C SER A 17 -16.99 10.89 3.23
N ILE A 18 -15.73 11.10 2.83
CA ILE A 18 -15.32 12.30 2.11
C ILE A 18 -15.15 11.87 0.66
N GLY A 19 -15.90 12.50 -0.23
CA GLY A 19 -16.04 12.17 -1.63
C GLY A 19 -14.75 11.76 -2.32
N TRP A 20 -14.79 10.56 -2.88
CA TRP A 20 -13.82 10.06 -3.85
C TRP A 20 -14.14 10.64 -5.22
N LYS A 21 -13.23 11.45 -5.75
CA LYS A 21 -12.87 11.39 -7.16
C LYS A 21 -11.50 12.05 -7.38
N VAL A 22 -10.45 11.23 -7.41
CA VAL A 22 -9.24 11.55 -8.18
C VAL A 22 -8.73 10.27 -8.81
N GLY A 23 -9.47 9.82 -9.82
CA GLY A 23 -8.89 9.03 -10.90
C GLY A 23 -7.99 9.95 -11.73
N GLY A 24 -6.73 9.55 -11.90
CA GLY A 24 -5.85 10.14 -12.90
C GLY A 24 -4.51 10.64 -12.36
N ILE A 25 -3.46 9.90 -12.73
CA ILE A 25 -2.09 10.39 -12.94
C ILE A 25 -1.28 10.64 -11.67
N PHE A 26 -0.38 9.69 -11.44
CA PHE A 26 0.69 9.71 -10.46
C PHE A 26 1.73 10.79 -10.83
N ARG A 27 1.39 12.07 -10.61
CA ARG A 27 2.35 13.19 -10.48
C ARG A 27 2.23 13.73 -9.07
N ILE A 28 2.54 12.90 -8.10
CA ILE A 28 2.58 13.33 -6.71
C ILE A 28 3.88 14.13 -6.52
N SER A 29 3.76 15.45 -6.50
CA SER A 29 4.86 16.27 -5.98
C SER A 29 4.98 16.03 -4.47
N THR A 30 6.19 16.09 -3.94
CA THR A 30 6.48 15.91 -2.50
C THR A 30 5.67 16.87 -1.61
N ALA A 31 5.23 18.01 -2.15
CA ALA A 31 4.32 18.93 -1.45
C ALA A 31 2.91 18.34 -1.28
N LYS A 32 2.33 17.78 -2.34
CA LYS A 32 0.98 17.20 -2.30
C LYS A 32 0.90 15.93 -1.46
N ILE A 33 1.97 15.14 -1.41
CA ILE A 33 1.98 13.90 -0.61
C ILE A 33 1.88 14.17 0.89
N ARG A 34 2.42 15.32 1.36
CA ARG A 34 2.30 15.78 2.75
C ARG A 34 0.86 16.10 3.13
N GLU A 35 0.08 16.64 2.21
CA GLU A 35 -1.35 16.92 2.43
C GLU A 35 -2.21 15.64 2.49
N LEU A 36 -1.67 14.53 2.03
CA LEU A 36 -2.31 13.21 2.04
C LEU A 36 -1.88 12.37 3.25
N GLU A 37 -0.90 12.82 4.05
CA GLU A 37 -0.47 12.13 5.25
C GLU A 37 -1.66 11.89 6.19
N GLY A 38 -1.84 10.65 6.63
CA GLY A 38 -2.94 10.20 7.47
C GLY A 38 -4.28 9.98 6.77
N LYS A 39 -4.40 10.24 5.46
CA LYS A 39 -5.62 9.99 4.69
C LYS A 39 -5.63 8.58 4.08
N VAL A 40 -6.83 8.05 3.86
CA VAL A 40 -7.01 6.83 3.08
C VAL A 40 -6.90 7.18 1.60
N ILE A 41 -5.97 6.53 0.91
CA ILE A 41 -5.73 6.72 -0.53
C ILE A 41 -5.78 5.39 -1.26
N GLU A 42 -5.92 5.47 -2.58
CA GLU A 42 -5.96 4.32 -3.48
C GLU A 42 -4.70 4.22 -4.34
N LEU A 43 -4.03 3.09 -4.18
CA LEU A 43 -2.86 2.56 -4.87
C LEU A 43 -3.23 1.67 -6.06
N ASN A 44 -2.74 1.95 -7.28
CA ASN A 44 -2.78 0.98 -8.39
C ASN A 44 -1.35 0.71 -8.87
N GLY A 45 -0.89 -0.54 -8.77
CA GLY A 45 0.51 -0.87 -9.07
C GLY A 45 0.82 -2.36 -9.08
N TYR A 46 2.09 -2.67 -9.30
CA TYR A 46 2.65 -4.02 -9.30
C TYR A 46 3.19 -4.38 -7.93
N MET A 47 2.88 -5.59 -7.46
CA MET A 47 3.39 -6.12 -6.20
C MET A 47 4.84 -6.58 -6.36
N TYR A 48 5.70 -6.11 -5.45
CA TYR A 48 7.08 -6.55 -5.28
C TYR A 48 7.24 -7.17 -3.89
N PRO A 49 7.11 -8.50 -3.75
CA PRO A 49 7.14 -9.16 -2.46
C PRO A 49 8.56 -9.17 -1.88
N PHE A 50 8.68 -9.02 -0.56
CA PHE A 50 9.97 -9.14 0.13
C PHE A 50 10.32 -10.60 0.46
N GLU A 51 9.32 -11.48 0.49
CA GLU A 51 9.46 -12.89 0.83
C GLU A 51 8.89 -13.75 -0.31
N THR A 52 9.35 -15.00 -0.43
CA THR A 52 8.80 -15.97 -1.40
C THR A 52 7.62 -16.70 -0.78
N ALA A 53 6.42 -16.14 -0.93
CA ALA A 53 5.16 -16.72 -0.47
C ALA A 53 4.06 -16.54 -1.53
N SER A 54 2.93 -17.24 -1.38
CA SER A 54 1.78 -17.10 -2.29
C SER A 54 0.87 -15.92 -1.92
N THR A 55 0.92 -15.50 -0.65
CA THR A 55 0.21 -14.34 -0.11
C THR A 55 1.14 -13.52 0.76
N HIS A 56 0.92 -12.21 0.79
CA HIS A 56 1.78 -11.26 1.49
C HIS A 56 0.95 -10.25 2.29
N THR A 57 1.41 -9.95 3.50
CA THR A 57 0.93 -8.82 4.29
C THR A 57 1.90 -7.64 4.28
N HIS A 58 3.11 -7.85 3.79
CA HIS A 58 4.17 -6.86 3.71
C HIS A 58 4.90 -6.99 2.37
N PHE A 59 4.82 -5.94 1.55
CA PHE A 59 5.40 -5.91 0.21
C PHE A 59 5.57 -4.46 -0.26
N ALA A 60 6.38 -4.22 -1.29
CA ALA A 60 6.41 -2.93 -1.97
C ALA A 60 5.42 -2.92 -3.14
N LEU A 61 4.73 -1.80 -3.36
CA LEU A 61 3.88 -1.57 -4.53
C LEU A 61 4.55 -0.52 -5.41
N SER A 62 4.81 -0.86 -6.68
CA SER A 62 5.38 0.05 -7.66
C SER A 62 4.36 0.45 -8.71
N TYR A 63 4.33 1.71 -9.11
CA TYR A 63 3.51 2.15 -10.24
C TYR A 63 3.97 1.55 -11.58
N LEU A 64 5.27 1.26 -11.70
CA LEU A 64 5.92 0.82 -12.92
C LEU A 64 6.11 -0.70 -12.94
N PRO A 65 6.13 -1.31 -14.15
CA PRO A 65 6.46 -2.72 -14.29
C PRO A 65 7.91 -2.99 -13.85
N VAL A 66 8.23 -4.25 -13.57
CA VAL A 66 9.54 -4.69 -13.05
C VAL A 66 10.70 -4.14 -13.90
N SER A 67 10.55 -4.05 -15.22
CA SER A 67 11.57 -3.53 -16.15
C SER A 67 11.98 -2.07 -15.91
N ALA A 68 11.17 -1.28 -15.21
CA ALA A 68 11.41 0.13 -14.90
C ALA A 68 11.28 0.42 -13.40
N CYS A 69 11.57 -0.58 -12.56
CA CYS A 69 11.37 -0.48 -11.12
C CYS A 69 12.33 0.52 -10.46
N PHE A 70 11.88 1.15 -9.37
CA PHE A 70 12.70 1.96 -8.46
C PHE A 70 13.99 1.23 -8.02
N PHE A 71 13.88 -0.07 -7.71
CA PHE A 71 15.02 -0.89 -7.30
C PHE A 71 16.04 -1.12 -8.42
N CYS A 72 15.66 -0.94 -9.69
CA CYS A 72 16.54 -1.03 -10.84
C CYS A 72 17.13 0.34 -11.26
N GLY A 73 16.86 1.41 -10.51
CA GLY A 73 17.32 2.76 -10.80
C GLY A 73 16.56 3.47 -11.93
N GLY A 74 15.52 2.83 -12.48
CA GLY A 74 14.71 3.39 -13.58
C GLY A 74 13.67 4.42 -13.15
N ALA A 75 13.48 4.61 -11.84
CA ALA A 75 12.47 5.48 -11.27
C ALA A 75 12.91 6.04 -9.92
N GLY A 76 12.34 7.18 -9.52
CA GLY A 76 12.62 7.77 -8.22
C GLY A 76 11.72 7.21 -7.11
N PRO A 77 12.01 7.55 -5.84
CA PRO A 77 11.31 7.03 -4.67
C PRO A 77 9.83 7.42 -4.64
N GLU A 78 9.44 8.42 -5.43
CA GLU A 78 8.04 8.73 -5.68
C GLU A 78 7.27 7.52 -6.18
N THR A 79 7.88 6.62 -6.96
CA THR A 79 7.16 5.53 -7.66
C THR A 79 6.93 4.26 -6.85
N VAL A 80 7.37 4.22 -5.58
CA VAL A 80 7.29 3.05 -4.71
C VAL A 80 6.66 3.39 -3.37
N VAL A 81 5.82 2.49 -2.87
CA VAL A 81 5.23 2.59 -1.52
C VAL A 81 5.34 1.24 -0.83
N GLU A 82 5.66 1.24 0.46
CA GLU A 82 5.61 0.04 1.29
C GLU A 82 4.17 -0.24 1.70
N ILE A 83 3.66 -1.45 1.50
CA ILE A 83 2.31 -1.85 1.87
C ILE A 83 2.37 -2.72 3.12
N LYS A 84 1.57 -2.35 4.13
CA LYS A 84 1.30 -3.17 5.32
C LYS A 84 -0.19 -3.47 5.38
N SER A 85 -0.58 -4.64 4.87
CA SER A 85 -1.99 -5.02 4.76
C SER A 85 -2.48 -5.78 6.00
N VAL A 86 -3.75 -5.56 6.35
CA VAL A 86 -4.40 -6.26 7.48
C VAL A 86 -4.70 -7.71 7.11
N LYS A 87 -5.02 -7.94 5.83
CA LYS A 87 -5.31 -9.27 5.27
C LYS A 87 -4.22 -9.66 4.27
N PRO A 88 -3.86 -10.95 4.18
CA PRO A 88 -2.94 -11.42 3.16
C PRO A 88 -3.49 -11.16 1.76
N ILE A 89 -2.68 -10.53 0.91
CA ILE A 89 -2.99 -10.27 -0.49
C ILE A 89 -2.25 -11.30 -1.34
N LYS A 90 -2.96 -11.95 -2.27
CA LYS A 90 -2.36 -12.94 -3.17
C LYS A 90 -1.39 -12.25 -4.12
N TYR A 91 -0.23 -12.86 -4.34
CA TYR A 91 0.69 -12.40 -5.38
C TYR A 91 0.01 -12.37 -6.76
N SER A 92 0.31 -11.33 -7.54
CA SER A 92 -0.14 -11.20 -8.91
C SER A 92 0.96 -10.55 -9.76
N ASP A 93 1.16 -11.08 -10.96
CA ASP A 93 1.95 -10.49 -12.04
C ASP A 93 1.28 -9.26 -12.68
N LYS A 94 0.00 -9.04 -12.38
CA LYS A 94 -0.80 -7.92 -12.88
C LYS A 94 -0.85 -6.78 -11.87
N LYS A 95 -1.35 -5.62 -12.33
CA LYS A 95 -1.64 -4.51 -11.43
C LYS A 95 -2.73 -4.92 -10.43
N ILE A 96 -2.50 -4.58 -9.17
CA ILE A 96 -3.47 -4.69 -8.09
C ILE A 96 -3.93 -3.31 -7.65
N HIS A 97 -5.14 -3.28 -7.12
CA HIS A 97 -5.78 -2.10 -6.53
C HIS A 97 -5.73 -2.28 -5.01
N VAL A 98 -5.13 -1.34 -4.31
CA VAL A 98 -4.96 -1.39 -2.86
C VAL A 98 -5.35 -0.05 -2.27
N ARG A 99 -6.12 -0.05 -1.19
CA ARG A 99 -6.41 1.17 -0.44
C ARG A 99 -5.88 1.05 0.98
N GLY A 100 -5.50 2.16 1.58
CA GLY A 100 -5.04 2.20 2.96
C GLY A 100 -4.62 3.59 3.38
N LYS A 101 -4.13 3.72 4.62
CA LYS A 101 -3.77 5.00 5.23
C LYS A 101 -2.33 5.36 4.90
N LEU A 102 -2.11 6.51 4.26
CA LEU A 102 -0.77 6.96 3.91
C LEU A 102 -0.02 7.47 5.13
N LYS A 103 1.24 7.02 5.28
CA LYS A 103 2.20 7.47 6.27
C LYS A 103 3.50 7.87 5.59
N LEU A 104 4.02 9.03 5.95
CA LEU A 104 5.31 9.51 5.44
C LEU A 104 6.40 9.12 6.43
N ASN A 105 7.39 8.37 5.97
CA ASN A 105 8.50 7.98 6.82
C ASN A 105 9.59 9.06 6.74
N ARG A 106 9.77 9.76 7.86
CA ARG A 106 10.76 10.84 8.00
C ARG A 106 12.13 10.35 8.48
N SER A 107 12.20 9.07 8.87
CA SER A 107 13.40 8.41 9.38
C SER A 107 13.74 7.19 8.51
N PHE A 108 14.99 7.09 8.07
CA PHE A 108 15.45 6.12 7.07
C PHE A 108 15.94 4.78 7.65
N SER A 109 15.61 4.43 8.89
CA SER A 109 16.29 3.32 9.55
C SER A 109 15.91 1.94 8.99
N SER A 110 14.69 1.75 8.45
CA SER A 110 14.23 0.42 7.97
C SER A 110 13.01 0.40 7.04
N SER A 111 12.48 1.55 6.62
CA SER A 111 11.25 1.64 5.81
C SER A 111 11.46 2.45 4.55
N LEU A 112 10.63 2.21 3.53
CA LEU A 112 10.62 3.06 2.34
C LEU A 112 10.13 4.47 2.69
N PHE A 113 10.25 5.43 1.77
CA PHE A 113 9.83 6.82 1.96
C PHE A 113 8.35 6.95 2.36
N TYR A 114 7.51 6.03 1.89
CA TYR A 114 6.07 6.03 2.10
C TYR A 114 5.62 4.64 2.54
N THR A 115 4.69 4.59 3.50
CA THR A 115 4.00 3.36 3.89
C THR A 115 2.50 3.55 3.79
N LEU A 116 1.81 2.56 3.25
CA LEU A 116 0.36 2.42 3.30
C LEU A 116 0.02 1.43 4.42
N GLU A 117 -0.44 1.97 5.54
CA GLU A 117 -0.88 1.20 6.71
C GLU A 117 -2.34 0.76 6.55
N GLU A 118 -2.71 -0.31 7.24
CA GLU A 118 -4.06 -0.88 7.22
C GLU A 118 -4.57 -1.15 5.79
N ALA A 119 -3.65 -1.59 4.93
CA ALA A 119 -3.94 -1.73 3.51
C ALA A 119 -4.83 -2.93 3.22
N GLU A 120 -5.65 -2.81 2.17
CA GLU A 120 -6.55 -3.86 1.72
C GLU A 120 -6.75 -3.79 0.20
N GLN A 121 -6.77 -4.96 -0.44
CA GLN A 121 -7.12 -5.10 -1.86
C GLN A 121 -8.65 -5.01 -2.01
N PHE A 122 -9.12 -4.29 -3.04
CA PHE A 122 -10.53 -4.12 -3.36
C PHE A 122 -10.82 -4.36 -4.84
#